data_AF-A0A4P5RZN4-F1
#
_entry.id   AF-A0A4P5RZN4-F1
#
_cell.length_a   1.000
_cell.length_b   1.000
_cell.length_c   1.000
_cell.angle_alpha   90.00
_cell.angle_beta   90.00
_cell.angle_gamma   90.00
#
_symmetry.space_group_name_H-M   'P 1'
#
loop_
_entity.id
_entity.type
_entity.pdbx_description
1 polymer ?
#
loop_
_entity_poly.entity_id
_entity_poly.type
_entity_poly.pdbx_seq_one_letter_code
_entity_poly.pdbx_strand_id
1 'polypeptide(L)'
;MNLSRIDRNRMVAAGILTAIVLPLAWIAGGSTEPTEATIATTAPATTTTLDTGLSSSANADSAANLEGPTALVQTGTGQIAYPAQTPINSLRGRATFKRFPDSAVTGCATSAVPLGTEVTVLNLNNGRKVKCININIGYIPSGADIVVHTGLFENLANLIDAPLPVELRW
;
A
#
# COMPACT_ATOMS: atom_id res chain seq x y z
N MET A 1 -31.60 -6.92 42.32
CA MET A 1 -31.65 -5.66 41.54
C MET A 1 -33.02 -5.51 40.88
N ASN A 2 -33.81 -4.51 41.25
CA ASN A 2 -35.04 -4.17 40.52
C ASN A 2 -34.66 -3.22 39.36
N LEU A 3 -34.65 -3.74 38.12
CA LEU A 3 -34.48 -2.89 36.94
C LEU A 3 -35.73 -2.02 36.76
N SER A 4 -35.52 -0.73 36.51
CA SER A 4 -36.61 0.17 36.12
C SER A 4 -37.30 -0.33 34.85
N ARG A 5 -38.61 -0.07 34.72
CA ARG A 5 -39.41 -0.48 33.54
C ARG A 5 -38.80 0.03 32.23
N ILE A 6 -38.15 1.20 32.26
CA ILE A 6 -37.41 1.78 31.13
C ILE A 6 -36.20 0.92 30.74
N ASP A 7 -35.38 0.50 31.71
CA ASP A 7 -34.18 -0.29 31.42
C ASP A 7 -34.54 -1.67 30.89
N ARG A 8 -35.63 -2.25 31.40
CA ARG A 8 -36.14 -3.53 30.89
C ARG A 8 -36.56 -3.43 29.43
N ASN A 9 -37.23 -2.35 29.04
CA ASN A 9 -37.65 -2.14 27.66
C ASN A 9 -36.45 -1.90 26.73
N ARG A 10 -35.41 -1.18 27.18
CA ARG A 10 -34.19 -0.95 26.38
C ARG A 10 -33.39 -2.24 26.19
N MET A 11 -33.30 -3.07 27.22
CA MET A 11 -32.59 -4.35 27.16
C MET A 11 -33.31 -5.35 26.23
N VAL A 12 -34.65 -5.41 26.29
CA VAL A 12 -35.46 -6.25 25.39
C VAL A 12 -35.35 -5.78 23.93
N ALA A 13 -35.41 -4.46 23.69
CA ALA A 13 -35.28 -3.90 22.35
C ALA A 13 -33.89 -4.20 21.74
N ALA A 14 -32.82 -4.08 22.53
CA ALA A 14 -31.47 -4.41 22.09
C ALA A 14 -31.35 -5.90 21.73
N GLY A 15 -31.91 -6.81 22.54
CA GLY A 15 -31.89 -8.24 22.27
C GLY A 15 -32.60 -8.64 20.98
N ILE A 16 -33.78 -8.07 20.72
CA ILE A 16 -34.54 -8.31 19.48
C ILE A 16 -33.75 -7.83 18.26
N LEU A 17 -33.13 -6.64 18.34
CA LEU A 17 -32.31 -6.09 17.26
C LEU A 17 -31.13 -7.03 16.92
N THR A 18 -30.41 -7.50 17.94
CA THR A 18 -29.27 -8.41 17.74
C THR A 18 -29.70 -9.75 17.14
N ALA A 19 -30.86 -10.27 17.54
CA ALA A 19 -31.41 -11.52 16.99
C ALA A 19 -31.76 -11.43 15.50
N ILE A 20 -32.08 -10.23 14.99
CA ILE A 20 -32.41 -10.00 13.57
C ILE A 20 -31.16 -9.72 12.74
N VAL A 21 -30.20 -8.94 13.27
CA VAL A 21 -29.03 -8.50 12.52
C VAL A 21 -28.04 -9.65 12.27
N LEU A 22 -27.84 -10.55 13.23
CA LEU A 22 -26.91 -11.67 13.09
C LEU A 22 -27.18 -12.58 11.88
N PRO A 23 -28.42 -13.09 11.66
CA PRO A 23 -28.68 -13.97 10.52
C PRO A 23 -28.60 -13.24 9.17
N LEU A 24 -28.96 -11.95 9.11
CA LEU A 24 -28.86 -11.15 7.89
C LEU A 24 -27.41 -10.92 7.45
N ALA A 25 -26.50 -10.72 8.41
CA ALA A 25 -25.08 -10.54 8.12
C ALA A 25 -24.44 -11.80 7.50
N TRP A 26 -24.91 -12.99 7.89
CA TRP A 26 -24.39 -14.25 7.36
C TRP A 26 -24.85 -14.52 5.93
N ILE A 27 -26.09 -14.16 5.59
CA ILE A 27 -26.65 -14.33 4.24
C ILE A 27 -26.00 -13.37 3.23
N ALA A 28 -25.63 -12.16 3.66
CA ALA A 28 -24.97 -11.17 2.80
C ALA A 28 -23.48 -11.45 2.56
N GLY A 29 -22.86 -12.36 3.34
CA GLY A 29 -21.41 -12.62 3.33
C GLY A 29 -20.96 -13.82 2.48
N GLY A 30 -21.79 -14.31 1.56
CA GLY A 30 -21.44 -15.45 0.68
C GLY A 30 -20.10 -15.22 -0.03
N SER A 31 -19.16 -16.14 0.18
CA SER A 31 -17.76 -16.08 -0.25
C SER A 31 -17.60 -16.09 -1.78
N THR A 32 -17.02 -15.03 -2.33
CA THR A 32 -16.50 -15.01 -3.71
C THR A 32 -15.07 -15.54 -3.70
N GLU A 33 -14.87 -16.79 -4.11
CA GLU A 33 -13.53 -17.32 -4.42
C GLU A 33 -13.08 -16.79 -5.80
N PRO A 34 -11.87 -16.22 -5.93
CA PRO A 34 -11.33 -15.84 -7.23
C PRO A 34 -10.65 -17.05 -7.90
N THR A 35 -11.17 -17.45 -9.06
CA THR A 35 -10.53 -18.42 -9.97
C THR A 35 -9.29 -17.78 -10.61
N GLU A 36 -8.10 -18.31 -10.33
CA GLU A 36 -6.86 -17.95 -11.04
C GLU A 36 -6.87 -18.57 -12.45
N ALA A 37 -6.86 -17.73 -13.48
CA ALA A 37 -6.67 -18.15 -14.87
C ALA A 37 -5.17 -18.07 -15.22
N THR A 38 -4.50 -19.21 -15.29
CA THR A 38 -3.15 -19.32 -15.87
C THR A 38 -3.23 -19.20 -17.40
N ILE A 39 -2.66 -18.15 -17.98
CA ILE A 39 -2.49 -18.02 -19.43
C ILE A 39 -1.03 -18.31 -19.76
N ALA A 40 -0.76 -19.47 -20.36
CA ALA A 40 0.51 -19.78 -20.99
C ALA A 40 0.45 -19.38 -22.47
N THR A 41 1.19 -18.34 -22.86
CA THR A 41 1.36 -17.94 -24.26
C THR A 41 2.73 -18.38 -24.75
N THR A 42 2.78 -19.47 -25.52
CA THR A 42 3.93 -19.87 -26.34
C THR A 42 3.86 -19.16 -27.69
N ALA A 43 4.87 -18.34 -28.02
CA ALA A 43 5.05 -17.74 -29.34
C ALA A 43 5.99 -18.62 -30.19
N PRO A 44 5.65 -18.98 -31.45
CA PRO A 44 6.59 -19.63 -32.35
C PRO A 44 7.49 -18.60 -33.05
N ALA A 45 8.80 -18.78 -32.96
CA ALA A 45 9.78 -18.02 -33.74
C ALA A 45 9.82 -18.56 -35.17
N THR A 46 9.50 -17.72 -36.15
CA THR A 46 9.67 -18.02 -37.59
C THR A 46 11.05 -17.52 -38.02
N THR A 47 11.94 -18.41 -38.43
CA THR A 47 13.23 -18.04 -39.05
C THR A 47 13.07 -17.98 -40.56
N THR A 48 13.23 -16.80 -41.14
CA THR A 48 13.31 -16.61 -42.60
C THR A 48 14.76 -16.71 -43.04
N THR A 49 15.11 -17.73 -43.82
CA THR A 49 16.42 -17.81 -44.50
C THR A 49 16.37 -16.94 -45.76
N LEU A 50 17.25 -15.95 -45.85
CA LEU A 50 17.39 -15.09 -47.03
C LEU A 50 18.48 -15.67 -47.95
N ASP A 51 18.06 -16.25 -49.07
CA ASP A 51 18.95 -16.72 -50.14
C ASP A 51 19.40 -15.52 -50.98
N THR A 52 20.70 -15.20 -50.94
CA THR A 52 21.25 -13.98 -51.56
C THR A 52 21.64 -14.16 -53.02
N GLY A 53 21.52 -15.35 -53.63
CA GLY A 53 21.62 -15.49 -55.08
C GLY A 53 22.96 -15.04 -55.71
N LEU A 54 24.09 -15.11 -55.00
CA LEU A 54 25.42 -14.87 -55.59
C LEU A 54 26.01 -16.18 -56.13
N SER A 55 26.14 -16.27 -57.45
CA SER A 55 26.89 -17.33 -58.13
C SER A 55 28.38 -17.22 -57.79
N SER A 56 28.95 -18.30 -57.27
CA SER A 56 30.37 -18.42 -56.90
C SER A 56 31.28 -18.45 -58.13
N SER A 57 31.64 -17.28 -58.65
CA SER A 57 32.82 -17.16 -59.52
C SER A 57 34.07 -17.14 -58.66
N ALA A 58 34.88 -18.19 -58.78
CA ALA A 58 36.15 -18.34 -58.09
C ALA A 58 37.15 -17.26 -58.54
N ASN A 59 37.17 -16.16 -57.79
CA ASN A 59 38.30 -15.26 -57.52
C ASN A 59 37.78 -14.23 -56.50
N ALA A 60 37.48 -14.71 -55.29
CA ALA A 60 37.13 -13.84 -54.19
C ALA A 60 38.42 -13.19 -53.70
N ASP A 61 38.60 -11.92 -54.04
CA ASP A 61 39.55 -11.05 -53.36
C ASP A 61 39.30 -11.16 -51.86
N SER A 62 40.36 -11.34 -51.07
CA SER A 62 40.25 -11.54 -49.64
C SER A 62 39.41 -10.41 -49.03
N ALA A 63 38.37 -10.75 -48.27
CA ALA A 63 37.48 -9.78 -47.66
C ALA A 63 38.29 -8.74 -46.88
N ALA A 64 38.37 -7.53 -47.42
CA ALA A 64 38.90 -6.38 -46.70
C ALA A 64 37.91 -6.08 -45.57
N ASN A 65 38.17 -6.63 -44.39
CA ASN A 65 37.51 -6.19 -43.17
C ASN A 65 37.97 -4.76 -42.93
N LEU A 66 37.20 -3.79 -43.41
CA LEU A 66 37.29 -2.41 -42.96
C LEU A 66 37.03 -2.47 -41.46
N GLU A 67 38.10 -2.35 -40.67
CA GLU A 67 38.02 -2.25 -39.22
C GLU A 67 37.17 -1.02 -38.88
N GLY A 68 35.87 -1.25 -38.69
CA GLY A 68 34.97 -0.23 -38.19
C GLY A 68 35.47 0.23 -36.82
N PRO A 69 35.19 1.49 -36.43
CA PRO A 69 35.68 2.02 -35.16
C PRO A 69 35.30 1.08 -34.03
N THR A 70 36.30 0.61 -33.28
CA THR A 70 36.12 -0.24 -32.11
C THR A 70 35.08 0.43 -31.21
N ALA A 71 33.94 -0.23 -31.02
CA ALA A 71 32.92 0.27 -30.11
C ALA A 71 33.59 0.48 -28.76
N LEU A 72 33.61 1.72 -28.26
CA LEU A 72 34.00 1.96 -26.87
C LEU A 72 33.06 1.11 -26.04
N VAL A 73 33.63 0.14 -25.31
CA VAL A 73 32.91 -0.61 -24.28
C VAL A 73 32.42 0.45 -23.29
N GLN A 74 31.16 0.84 -23.39
CA GLN A 74 30.55 1.69 -22.39
C GLN A 74 30.53 0.89 -21.09
N THR A 75 31.49 1.16 -20.21
CA THR A 75 31.52 0.71 -18.82
C THR A 75 30.49 1.45 -17.96
N GLY A 76 29.50 2.09 -18.59
CA GLY A 76 28.36 2.69 -17.92
C GLY A 76 27.40 1.60 -17.49
N THR A 77 27.49 1.18 -16.23
CA THR A 77 26.39 0.44 -15.60
C THR A 77 25.18 1.38 -15.56
N GLY A 78 24.26 1.22 -16.51
CA GLY A 78 22.98 1.90 -16.48
C GLY A 78 22.27 1.51 -15.19
N GLN A 79 22.11 2.47 -14.27
CA GLN A 79 21.46 2.22 -13.00
C GLN A 79 19.96 2.06 -13.28
N ILE A 80 19.48 0.82 -13.40
CA ILE A 80 18.06 0.53 -13.53
C ILE A 80 17.42 0.81 -12.17
N ALA A 81 16.61 1.85 -12.09
CA ALA A 81 15.84 2.16 -10.89
C ALA A 81 14.71 1.14 -10.74
N TYR A 82 14.88 0.17 -9.84
CA TYR A 82 13.79 -0.69 -9.41
C TYR A 82 12.84 0.11 -8.51
N PRO A 83 11.51 0.00 -8.68
CA PRO A 83 10.57 0.62 -7.77
C PRO A 83 10.78 0.05 -6.36
N ALA A 84 10.77 0.92 -5.36
CA ALA A 84 10.91 0.50 -3.97
C ALA A 84 9.82 -0.52 -3.62
N GLN A 85 10.22 -1.69 -3.09
CA GLN A 85 9.27 -2.67 -2.60
C GLN A 85 8.42 -2.04 -1.49
N THR A 86 7.11 -2.07 -1.68
CA THR A 86 6.16 -1.66 -0.66
C THR A 86 6.24 -2.67 0.49
N PRO A 87 6.47 -2.25 1.74
CA PRO A 87 6.49 -3.17 2.87
C PRO A 87 5.17 -3.91 2.98
N ILE A 88 5.22 -5.19 3.35
CA ILE A 88 4.04 -6.07 3.49
C ILE A 88 3.02 -5.45 4.46
N ASN A 89 3.49 -4.73 5.47
CA ASN A 89 2.67 -4.01 6.45
C ASN A 89 2.72 -2.51 6.16
N SER A 90 2.08 -2.08 5.08
CA SER A 90 1.92 -0.66 4.83
C SER A 90 0.52 -0.33 4.31
N LEU A 91 0.04 0.84 4.70
CA LEU A 91 -1.25 1.36 4.29
C LEU A 91 -1.14 2.84 3.97
N ARG A 92 -1.67 3.26 2.82
CA ARG A 92 -1.82 4.69 2.51
C ARG A 92 -3.15 5.19 3.04
N GLY A 93 -3.13 6.36 3.65
CA GLY A 93 -4.32 6.97 4.24
C GLY A 93 -4.14 8.46 4.46
N ARG A 94 -4.97 9.02 5.32
CA ARG A 94 -4.97 10.42 5.72
C ARG A 94 -4.73 10.54 7.21
N ALA A 95 -3.75 11.36 7.59
CA ALA A 95 -3.49 11.69 8.98
C ALA A 95 -4.16 13.01 9.37
N THR A 96 -4.78 13.01 10.54
CA THR A 96 -5.17 14.21 11.27
C THR A 96 -4.59 14.17 12.68
N PHE A 97 -4.84 15.21 13.46
CA PHE A 97 -4.31 15.33 14.80
C PHE A 97 -5.40 15.48 15.86
N LYS A 98 -5.06 15.08 17.09
CA LYS A 98 -5.84 15.37 18.27
C LYS A 98 -4.92 15.50 19.49
N ARG A 99 -5.32 16.34 20.44
CA ARG A 99 -4.69 16.39 21.76
C ARG A 99 -5.15 15.17 22.56
N PHE A 100 -4.23 14.24 22.80
CA PHE A 100 -4.43 13.10 23.70
C PHE A 100 -4.08 13.50 25.14
N PRO A 101 -4.53 12.74 26.16
CA PRO A 101 -4.09 12.96 27.54
C PRO A 101 -2.57 12.87 27.67
N ASP A 102 -2.02 13.50 28.70
CA ASP A 102 -0.56 13.60 28.92
C ASP A 102 0.13 12.24 29.09
N SER A 103 -0.62 11.18 29.45
CA SER A 103 -0.13 9.80 29.47
C SER A 103 0.13 9.18 28.10
N ALA A 104 -0.30 9.85 27.01
CA ALA A 104 -0.36 9.33 25.65
C ALA A 104 0.26 10.29 24.61
N VAL A 105 1.29 11.06 24.99
CA VAL A 105 1.93 12.06 24.12
C VAL A 105 2.60 11.47 22.87
N THR A 106 2.98 10.18 22.91
CA THR A 106 3.51 9.43 21.75
C THR A 106 2.45 8.56 21.07
N GLY A 107 1.19 8.70 21.47
CA GLY A 107 0.09 7.88 21.01
C GLY A 107 -0.47 8.29 19.64
N CYS A 108 -1.03 7.31 18.95
CA CYS A 108 -1.91 7.50 17.81
C CYS A 108 -3.10 6.53 17.86
N ALA A 109 -4.15 6.84 17.11
CA ALA A 109 -5.34 6.01 16.99
C ALA A 109 -5.61 5.70 15.52
N THR A 110 -5.62 4.41 15.19
CA THR A 110 -6.02 3.89 13.88
C THR A 110 -6.63 2.51 14.03
N SER A 111 -7.61 2.18 13.18
CA SER A 111 -8.20 0.84 13.06
C SER A 111 -7.41 -0.08 12.12
N ALA A 112 -6.48 0.46 11.34
CA ALA A 112 -5.71 -0.29 10.35
C ALA A 112 -4.57 -1.12 10.95
N VAL A 113 -4.06 -0.71 12.11
CA VAL A 113 -2.92 -1.33 12.78
C VAL A 113 -3.39 -1.96 14.09
N PRO A 114 -2.85 -3.12 14.52
CA PRO A 114 -3.13 -3.65 15.85
C PRO A 114 -2.80 -2.67 16.98
N LEU A 115 -3.47 -2.85 18.12
CA LEU A 115 -3.23 -2.07 19.34
C LEU A 115 -1.83 -2.40 19.90
N GLY A 116 -1.11 -1.38 20.36
CA GLY A 116 0.21 -1.49 21.00
C GLY A 116 1.37 -1.54 20.01
N THR A 117 1.12 -1.56 18.71
CA THR A 117 2.17 -1.59 17.68
C THR A 117 2.76 -0.20 17.44
N GLU A 118 4.08 -0.12 17.23
CA GLU A 118 4.73 1.10 16.78
C GLU A 118 4.45 1.31 15.29
N VAL A 119 3.82 2.43 14.95
CA VAL A 119 3.50 2.85 13.59
C VAL A 119 4.45 3.97 13.19
N THR A 120 5.13 3.79 12.06
CA THR A 120 5.83 4.87 11.38
C THR A 120 4.86 5.55 10.41
N VAL A 121 4.57 6.82 10.67
CA VAL A 121 3.74 7.68 9.83
C VAL A 121 4.64 8.52 8.95
N LEU A 122 4.56 8.33 7.64
CA LEU A 122 5.29 9.08 6.62
C LEU A 122 4.35 10.08 5.94
N ASN A 123 4.67 11.35 5.99
CA ASN A 123 3.98 12.37 5.20
C ASN A 123 4.41 12.27 3.72
N LEU A 124 3.44 12.02 2.83
CA LEU A 124 3.68 11.86 1.40
C LEU A 124 3.96 13.18 0.67
N ASN A 125 3.61 14.33 1.27
CA ASN A 125 3.84 15.64 0.66
C ASN A 125 5.29 16.13 0.84
N ASN A 126 5.95 15.78 1.95
CA ASN A 126 7.27 16.34 2.30
C ASN A 126 8.30 15.30 2.77
N GLY A 127 7.93 14.02 2.87
CA GLY A 127 8.82 12.93 3.26
C GLY A 127 9.13 12.83 4.75
N ARG A 128 8.57 13.71 5.60
CA ARG A 128 8.79 13.68 7.05
C ARG A 128 8.15 12.46 7.70
N LYS A 129 8.79 11.96 8.75
CA LYS A 129 8.35 10.74 9.44
C LYS A 129 8.25 10.97 10.93
N VAL A 130 7.24 10.37 11.54
CA VAL A 130 7.13 10.26 13.00
C VAL A 130 6.77 8.84 13.37
N LYS A 131 7.14 8.45 14.59
CA LYS A 131 6.77 7.17 15.18
C LYS A 131 5.74 7.41 16.28
N CYS A 132 4.72 6.57 16.32
CA CYS A 132 3.69 6.63 17.34
C CYS A 132 3.26 5.22 17.73
N ILE A 133 2.74 5.06 18.94
CA ILE A 133 2.19 3.78 19.39
C ILE A 133 0.69 3.80 19.16
N ASN A 134 0.15 2.80 18.47
CA ASN A 134 -1.29 2.71 18.27
C ASN A 134 -1.99 2.33 19.58
N ILE A 135 -2.54 3.33 20.26
CA ILE A 135 -3.33 3.16 21.47
C ILE A 135 -4.83 3.11 21.17
N ASN A 136 -5.23 3.33 19.90
CA ASN A 136 -6.60 3.27 19.40
C ASN A 136 -7.64 3.92 20.34
N ILE A 137 -7.31 5.10 20.87
CA ILE A 137 -8.20 5.84 21.79
C ILE A 137 -9.00 6.91 21.07
N GLY A 138 -10.31 6.90 21.31
CA GLY A 138 -11.20 7.96 20.86
C GLY A 138 -11.69 7.81 19.42
N TYR A 139 -12.41 8.84 18.97
CA TYR A 139 -13.05 8.87 17.66
C TYR A 139 -12.07 9.27 16.55
N ILE A 140 -12.06 8.48 15.47
CA ILE A 140 -11.40 8.81 14.20
C ILE A 140 -12.44 9.51 13.30
N PRO A 141 -12.22 10.78 12.92
CA PRO A 141 -13.17 11.50 12.08
C PRO A 141 -13.23 10.91 10.67
N SER A 142 -14.40 11.00 10.04
CA SER A 142 -14.59 10.63 8.64
C SER A 142 -13.60 11.38 7.75
N GLY A 143 -12.85 10.65 6.93
CA GLY A 143 -11.82 11.22 6.04
C GLY A 143 -10.41 11.24 6.65
N ALA A 144 -10.21 10.72 7.86
CA ALA A 144 -8.91 10.39 8.40
C ALA A 144 -8.83 8.87 8.69
N ASP A 145 -7.67 8.28 8.45
CA ASP A 145 -7.39 6.86 8.72
C ASP A 145 -6.54 6.70 9.99
N ILE A 146 -5.82 7.75 10.36
CA ILE A 146 -5.04 7.83 11.61
C ILE A 146 -5.20 9.20 12.26
N VAL A 147 -5.30 9.19 13.59
CA VAL A 147 -5.23 10.39 14.42
C VAL A 147 -3.95 10.31 15.23
N VAL A 148 -3.02 11.24 15.04
CA VAL A 148 -1.78 11.30 15.82
C VAL A 148 -1.86 12.39 16.89
N HIS A 149 -1.05 12.26 17.94
CA HIS A 149 -0.93 13.33 18.93
C HIS A 149 -0.51 14.66 18.28
N THR A 150 -1.10 15.78 18.69
CA THR A 150 -0.80 17.12 18.15
C THR A 150 0.70 17.42 18.07
N GLY A 151 1.46 17.16 19.14
CA GLY A 151 2.91 17.40 19.15
C GLY A 151 3.69 16.50 18.19
N LEU A 152 3.18 15.32 17.84
CA LEU A 152 3.76 14.49 16.79
C LEU A 152 3.37 15.00 15.40
N PHE A 153 2.14 15.49 15.24
CA PHE A 153 1.69 16.04 13.96
C PHE A 153 2.48 17.29 13.56
N GLU A 154 2.83 18.16 14.50
CA GLU A 154 3.68 19.33 14.25
C GLU A 154 5.07 18.96 13.70
N ASN A 155 5.56 17.76 14.01
CA ASN A 155 6.79 17.22 13.43
C ASN A 155 6.60 16.69 12.00
N LEU A 156 5.37 16.35 11.60
CA LEU A 156 5.01 15.93 10.24
C LEU A 156 4.69 17.11 9.32
N ALA A 157 3.91 18.08 9.79
CA ALA A 157 3.42 19.23 9.01
C ALA A 157 2.85 20.33 9.92
N ASN A 158 2.37 21.41 9.30
CA ASN A 158 1.60 22.43 10.03
C ASN A 158 0.17 21.91 10.29
N LEU A 159 -0.41 22.28 11.43
CA LEU A 159 -1.76 21.88 11.85
C LEU A 159 -2.84 22.30 10.85
N ILE A 160 -2.66 23.42 10.15
CA ILE A 160 -3.62 23.90 9.14
C ILE A 160 -3.69 23.01 7.89
N ASP A 161 -2.69 22.15 7.66
CA ASP A 161 -2.62 21.28 6.49
C ASP A 161 -3.38 19.94 6.71
N ALA A 162 -3.95 19.74 7.90
CA ALA A 162 -4.71 18.54 8.20
C ALA A 162 -6.08 18.53 7.49
N PRO A 163 -6.55 17.37 7.00
CA PRO A 163 -5.90 16.06 6.97
C PRO A 163 -4.96 15.89 5.77
N LEU A 164 -3.77 15.32 6.01
CA LEU A 164 -2.72 15.18 4.99
C LEU A 164 -2.49 13.72 4.56
N PRO A 165 -2.08 13.48 3.31
CA PRO A 165 -1.82 12.13 2.81
C PRO A 165 -0.57 11.54 3.49
N VAL A 166 -0.73 10.34 4.06
CA VAL A 166 0.34 9.61 4.73
C VAL A 166 0.44 8.17 4.26
N GLU A 167 1.61 7.59 4.50
CA GLU A 167 1.84 6.15 4.48
C GLU A 167 2.15 5.67 5.89
N LEU A 168 1.41 4.67 6.34
CA LEU A 168 1.59 3.97 7.61
C LEU A 168 2.41 2.72 7.37
N ARG A 169 3.36 2.45 8.27
CA ARG A 169 4.20 1.24 8.24
C ARG A 169 4.36 0.68 9.65
N TRP A 170 4.25 -0.63 9.82
CA TRP A 170 4.33 -1.29 11.13
C TRP A 170 4.88 -2.71 11.09
#